data_AF-A0A1G2ZRT3-F1
#
_entry.id   AF-A0A1G2ZRT3-F1
#
_cell.length_a   1.000
_cell.length_b   1.000
_cell.length_c   1.000
_cell.angle_alpha   90.00
_cell.angle_beta   90.00
_cell.angle_gamma   90.00
#
_symmetry.space_group_name_H-M   'P 1'
#
loop_
_entity.id
_entity.type
_entity.pdbx_description
1 polymer ?
#
loop_
_entity_poly.entity_id
_entity_poly.type
_entity_poly.pdbx_seq_one_letter_code
_entity_poly.pdbx_strand_id
1 'polypeptide(L)'
;MSRFRIIIVSLWLVGFACVETCPAGRIRAWGNNHYGQCDVPAGDDFVAVGAGWYHSLALRADGSVMAWGSNDYGECDVPPGNDFVAIAGGFKFSVALKADGSLAAWGSNDYGRCDVPPGNDFVAIAAGGAHSVALKSDGSLVGWGAYNEVPPGNDFVAVAATSGRSLGLRADGTIVQFGSGIGIPVAGNDFVDIAAGYDNGLALRSDGSLVAWGHCGEIPCEPYAPPGNDFVAMAQGDGHALALKSDGSLHAWPTDAGGPYYPAPPGNHFVAVACGMNHNLAIEVPEPSSTAALFSMVIVLLGSGWWRRTQLHAIG
;
A
#
# COMPACT_ATOMS: atom_id res chain seq x y z
N MET A 1 -19.72 1.27 -23.82
CA MET A 1 -20.48 1.08 -22.56
C MET A 1 -19.58 0.34 -21.58
N SER A 2 -18.74 1.10 -20.88
CA SER A 2 -17.71 0.57 -19.99
C SER A 2 -18.38 -0.20 -18.85
N ARG A 3 -18.06 -1.49 -18.74
CA ARG A 3 -18.48 -2.33 -17.63
C ARG A 3 -17.51 -2.05 -16.49
N PHE A 4 -17.87 -1.12 -15.60
CA PHE A 4 -17.20 -1.01 -14.30
C PHE A 4 -17.48 -2.31 -13.52
N ARG A 5 -16.49 -3.21 -13.51
CA ARG A 5 -16.43 -4.29 -12.55
C ARG A 5 -15.82 -3.70 -11.30
N ILE A 6 -16.65 -3.49 -10.27
CA ILE A 6 -16.19 -3.22 -8.92
C ILE A 6 -15.59 -4.53 -8.42
N ILE A 7 -14.27 -4.62 -8.44
CA ILE A 7 -13.51 -5.66 -7.76
C ILE A 7 -13.21 -5.06 -6.38
N ILE A 8 -13.58 -5.76 -5.33
CA ILE A 8 -13.15 -5.46 -3.97
C ILE A 8 -11.64 -5.75 -3.98
N VAL A 9 -10.84 -4.70 -4.16
CA VAL A 9 -9.37 -4.75 -4.12
C VAL A 9 -8.96 -4.38 -2.71
N SER A 10 -8.37 -5.36 -2.03
CA SER A 10 -7.24 -5.25 -1.10
C SER A 10 -6.98 -3.85 -0.50
N LEU A 11 -7.20 -3.71 0.82
CA LEU A 11 -6.87 -2.51 1.60
C LEU A 11 -5.35 -2.24 1.61
N TRP A 12 -4.90 -1.63 0.54
CA TRP A 12 -3.89 -0.58 0.52
C TRP A 12 -4.58 0.61 -0.11
N LEU A 13 -4.68 1.72 0.62
CA LEU A 13 -5.45 2.90 0.18
C LEU A 13 -4.75 3.61 -1.01
N VAL A 14 -4.91 3.02 -2.18
CA VAL A 14 -5.15 3.69 -3.45
C VAL A 14 -6.64 4.05 -3.39
N GLY A 15 -6.91 5.34 -3.20
CA GLY A 15 -8.14 5.89 -2.65
C GLY A 15 -9.43 5.41 -3.31
N PHE A 16 -10.37 5.03 -2.46
CA PHE A 16 -11.76 5.47 -2.49
C PHE A 16 -12.28 5.43 -1.05
N ALA A 17 -13.06 6.45 -0.66
CA ALA A 17 -13.80 6.42 0.59
C ALA A 17 -14.70 5.18 0.59
N CYS A 18 -14.46 4.27 1.54
CA CYS A 18 -15.40 3.20 1.81
C CYS A 18 -16.68 3.84 2.37
N VAL A 19 -17.81 3.70 1.66
CA VAL A 19 -19.14 4.12 2.14
C VAL A 19 -19.67 3.14 3.22
N GLU A 20 -18.92 2.08 3.51
CA GLU A 20 -19.10 1.22 4.69
C GLU A 20 -17.88 1.40 5.60
N THR A 21 -18.07 1.48 6.92
CA THR A 21 -16.99 1.77 7.88
C THR A 21 -15.81 0.83 7.69
N CYS A 22 -14.64 1.34 7.26
CA CYS A 22 -13.40 0.57 7.34
C CYS A 22 -13.23 0.12 8.80
N PRO A 23 -13.00 -1.17 9.08
CA PRO A 23 -12.88 -1.64 10.44
C PRO A 23 -11.62 -1.01 11.06
N ALA A 24 -11.84 -0.12 12.03
CA ALA A 24 -10.77 0.55 12.74
C ALA A 24 -10.21 -0.36 13.84
N GLY A 25 -8.91 -0.29 14.07
CA GLY A 25 -8.24 -1.15 15.02
C GLY A 25 -7.00 -0.55 15.63
N ARG A 26 -6.35 -1.34 16.49
CA ARG A 26 -5.07 -1.01 17.10
C ARG A 26 -3.93 -1.40 16.16
N ILE A 27 -2.80 -0.71 16.26
CA ILE A 27 -1.63 -1.07 15.47
C ILE A 27 -0.77 -2.11 16.21
N ARG A 28 -0.23 -3.04 15.44
CA ARG A 28 0.82 -3.97 15.80
C ARG A 28 2.07 -3.60 15.01
N ALA A 29 3.15 -3.30 15.71
CA ALA A 29 4.45 -3.04 15.08
C ALA A 29 5.49 -4.04 15.58
N TRP A 30 6.35 -4.50 14.68
CA TRP A 30 7.45 -5.39 15.01
C TRP A 30 8.59 -5.24 14.00
N GLY A 31 9.83 -5.44 14.47
CA GLY A 31 11.02 -5.30 13.65
C GLY A 31 12.11 -4.50 14.34
N ASN A 32 12.95 -3.83 13.54
CA ASN A 32 13.93 -2.87 14.03
C ASN A 32 13.21 -1.71 14.71
N ASN A 33 13.70 -1.33 15.90
CA ASN A 33 13.15 -0.23 16.69
C ASN A 33 14.22 0.78 17.13
N HIS A 34 15.28 0.98 16.34
CA HIS A 34 16.38 1.85 16.75
C HIS A 34 15.97 3.32 16.93
N TYR A 35 14.96 3.76 16.19
CA TYR A 35 14.43 5.13 16.18
C TYR A 35 13.05 5.23 16.83
N GLY A 36 12.56 4.17 17.48
CA GLY A 36 11.21 4.13 18.03
C GLY A 36 10.12 3.87 16.99
N GLN A 37 10.45 3.40 15.77
CA GLN A 37 9.46 3.13 14.71
C GLN A 37 8.46 2.01 15.05
N CYS A 38 8.74 1.18 16.06
CA CYS A 38 7.79 0.22 16.61
C CYS A 38 7.07 0.72 17.88
N ASP A 39 7.36 1.95 18.36
CA ASP A 39 6.75 2.53 19.56
C ASP A 39 5.38 3.14 19.22
N VAL A 40 4.42 2.25 18.95
CA VAL A 40 3.08 2.57 18.47
C VAL A 40 2.35 3.53 19.44
N PRO A 41 1.80 4.65 18.94
CA PRO A 41 0.95 5.53 19.73
C PRO A 41 -0.35 4.83 20.18
N ALA A 42 -0.85 5.20 21.35
CA ALA A 42 -2.11 4.65 21.84
C ALA A 42 -3.30 5.03 20.95
N GLY A 43 -4.17 4.06 20.68
CA GLY A 43 -5.38 4.22 19.87
C GLY A 43 -5.87 2.89 19.31
N ASP A 44 -7.15 2.86 18.93
CA ASP A 44 -7.83 1.74 18.29
C ASP A 44 -8.74 2.21 17.13
N ASP A 45 -8.61 3.48 16.73
CA ASP A 45 -9.36 4.15 15.67
C ASP A 45 -8.55 4.27 14.36
N PHE A 46 -7.49 3.48 14.20
CA PHE A 46 -6.66 3.50 13.01
C PHE A 46 -7.29 2.69 11.87
N VAL A 47 -7.29 3.27 10.67
CA VAL A 47 -7.88 2.68 9.46
C VAL A 47 -6.85 2.41 8.36
N ALA A 48 -5.67 3.03 8.45
CA ALA A 48 -4.54 2.75 7.56
C ALA A 48 -3.21 2.90 8.27
N VAL A 49 -2.20 2.19 7.79
CA VAL A 49 -0.80 2.32 8.20
C VAL A 49 0.06 2.57 6.96
N GLY A 50 1.08 3.40 7.14
CA GLY A 50 2.15 3.62 6.16
C GLY A 50 3.49 3.56 6.87
N ALA A 51 4.53 3.15 6.18
CA ALA A 51 5.86 3.07 6.76
C ALA A 51 6.87 3.70 5.82
N GLY A 52 7.71 4.57 6.37
CA GLY A 52 8.93 5.00 5.72
C GLY A 52 10.09 4.09 6.09
N TRP A 53 11.31 4.54 5.83
CA TRP A 53 12.47 3.70 6.13
C TRP A 53 12.68 3.55 7.65
N TYR A 54 12.57 4.66 8.38
CA TYR A 54 12.86 4.76 9.81
C TYR A 54 11.75 5.40 10.64
N HIS A 55 10.60 5.68 10.02
CA HIS A 55 9.42 6.22 10.68
C HIS A 55 8.18 5.49 10.20
N SER A 56 7.10 5.69 10.95
CA SER A 56 5.81 5.05 10.73
C SER A 56 4.71 6.10 10.75
N LEU A 57 3.64 5.83 10.00
CA LEU A 57 2.48 6.68 9.83
C LEU A 57 1.21 5.87 10.09
N ALA A 58 0.19 6.51 10.64
CA ALA A 58 -1.14 5.93 10.78
C ALA A 58 -2.21 6.95 10.45
N LEU A 59 -3.23 6.52 9.71
CA LEU A 59 -4.44 7.29 9.42
C LEU A 59 -5.53 6.88 10.39
N ARG A 60 -6.13 7.85 11.07
CA ARG A 60 -7.29 7.64 11.95
C ARG A 60 -8.59 7.75 11.17
N ALA A 61 -9.66 7.15 11.70
CA ALA A 61 -10.99 7.16 11.10
C ALA A 61 -11.59 8.57 10.93
N ASP A 62 -11.11 9.54 11.72
CA ASP A 62 -11.51 10.95 11.61
C ASP A 62 -10.75 11.73 10.53
N GLY A 63 -9.83 11.08 9.81
CA GLY A 63 -9.00 11.65 8.75
C GLY A 63 -7.73 12.36 9.24
N SER A 64 -7.43 12.33 10.55
CA SER A 64 -6.16 12.83 11.09
C SER A 64 -5.04 11.79 10.97
N VAL A 65 -3.78 12.25 10.98
CA VAL A 65 -2.60 11.39 10.83
C VAL A 65 -1.72 11.45 12.08
N MET A 66 -1.21 10.29 12.47
CA MET A 66 -0.14 10.18 13.46
C MET A 66 1.14 9.71 12.79
N ALA A 67 2.28 10.20 13.29
CA ALA A 67 3.60 9.78 12.86
C ALA A 67 4.52 9.57 14.07
N TRP A 68 5.40 8.57 14.00
CA TRP A 68 6.37 8.25 15.05
C TRP A 68 7.61 7.56 14.47
N GLY A 69 8.70 7.52 15.23
CA GLY A 69 10.00 7.00 14.79
C GLY A 69 11.04 8.11 14.62
N SER A 70 11.91 7.98 13.62
CA SER A 70 12.87 9.02 13.25
C SER A 70 12.16 10.35 12.95
N ASN A 71 12.74 11.47 13.37
CA ASN A 71 12.22 12.80 13.08
C ASN A 71 13.33 13.84 12.81
N ASP A 72 14.50 13.40 12.35
CA ASP A 72 15.67 14.28 12.18
C ASP A 72 15.44 15.38 11.12
N TYR A 73 14.47 15.18 10.22
CA TYR A 73 14.11 16.11 9.16
C TYR A 73 12.67 16.61 9.23
N GLY A 74 11.96 16.31 10.33
CA GLY A 74 10.55 16.63 10.47
C GLY A 74 9.62 15.65 9.76
N GLU A 75 10.05 14.43 9.41
CA GLU A 75 9.21 13.40 8.76
C GLU A 75 8.00 12.95 9.60
N CYS A 76 8.03 13.21 10.92
CA CYS A 76 6.92 13.02 11.84
C CYS A 76 6.17 14.32 12.20
N ASP A 77 6.57 15.47 11.66
CA ASP A 77 5.91 16.77 11.90
C ASP A 77 4.67 16.91 10.98
N VAL A 78 3.64 16.10 11.27
CA VAL A 78 2.41 16.00 10.48
C VAL A 78 1.73 17.38 10.35
N PRO A 79 1.39 17.82 9.12
CA PRO A 79 0.62 19.05 8.91
C PRO A 79 -0.74 18.97 9.63
N PRO A 80 -1.21 20.07 10.24
CA PRO A 80 -2.50 20.08 10.91
C PRO A 80 -3.64 19.81 9.91
N GLY A 81 -4.58 18.94 10.29
CA GLY A 81 -5.71 18.60 9.44
C GLY A 81 -6.32 17.25 9.82
N ASN A 82 -7.51 17.01 9.30
CA ASN A 82 -8.24 15.75 9.42
C ASN A 82 -8.97 15.40 8.11
N ASP A 83 -8.45 15.89 7.00
CA ASP A 83 -8.96 15.68 5.65
C ASP A 83 -8.11 14.67 4.88
N PHE A 84 -7.27 13.88 5.53
CA PHE A 84 -6.41 12.89 4.87
C PHE A 84 -7.18 11.58 4.61
N VAL A 85 -6.87 10.95 3.48
CA VAL A 85 -7.49 9.68 3.05
C VAL A 85 -6.47 8.61 2.66
N ALA A 86 -5.21 8.99 2.43
CA ALA A 86 -4.10 8.05 2.26
C ALA A 86 -2.79 8.65 2.75
N ILE A 87 -1.84 7.77 3.10
CA ILE A 87 -0.52 8.11 3.65
C ILE A 87 0.56 7.21 3.04
N ALA A 88 1.75 7.75 2.83
CA ALA A 88 2.93 7.01 2.39
C ALA A 88 4.20 7.60 3.01
N GLY A 89 5.13 6.73 3.44
CA GLY A 89 6.42 7.13 3.99
C GLY A 89 7.55 6.85 3.01
N GLY A 90 8.43 7.83 2.81
CA GLY A 90 9.67 7.66 2.06
C GLY A 90 10.87 7.44 2.98
N PHE A 91 12.08 7.78 2.52
CA PHE A 91 13.29 7.63 3.34
C PHE A 91 13.31 8.56 4.57
N LYS A 92 13.05 9.85 4.34
CA LYS A 92 13.15 10.95 5.33
C LYS A 92 12.03 11.98 5.16
N PHE A 93 10.92 11.54 4.57
CA PHE A 93 9.79 12.40 4.26
C PHE A 93 8.52 11.56 4.22
N SER A 94 7.39 12.25 4.24
CA SER A 94 6.06 11.67 4.26
C SER A 94 5.18 12.39 3.25
N VAL A 95 4.21 11.67 2.68
CA VAL A 95 3.21 12.20 1.74
C VAL A 95 1.83 11.74 2.19
N ALA A 96 0.84 12.61 2.03
CA ALA A 96 -0.56 12.28 2.24
C ALA A 96 -1.44 12.77 1.08
N LEU A 97 -2.50 12.02 0.82
CA LEU A 97 -3.59 12.39 -0.07
C LEU A 97 -4.74 12.93 0.77
N LYS A 98 -5.32 14.06 0.36
CA LYS A 98 -6.47 14.68 0.99
C LYS A 98 -7.77 14.26 0.31
N ALA A 99 -8.88 14.36 1.04
CA ALA A 99 -10.22 14.00 0.58
C ALA A 99 -10.71 14.85 -0.59
N ASP A 100 -10.18 16.07 -0.74
CA ASP A 100 -10.44 16.94 -1.88
C ASP A 100 -9.62 16.56 -3.13
N GLY A 101 -8.77 15.52 -3.03
CA GLY A 101 -7.88 15.02 -4.07
C GLY A 101 -6.54 15.75 -4.18
N SER A 102 -6.24 16.70 -3.28
CA SER A 102 -4.94 17.40 -3.23
C SER A 102 -3.91 16.65 -2.39
N LEU A 103 -2.63 17.05 -2.49
CA LEU A 103 -1.52 16.37 -1.81
C LEU A 103 -0.90 17.27 -0.73
N ALA A 104 -0.34 16.63 0.30
CA ALA A 104 0.54 17.24 1.28
C ALA A 104 1.81 16.40 1.43
N ALA A 105 2.96 17.04 1.64
CA ALA A 105 4.21 16.35 1.95
C ALA A 105 5.01 17.14 3.00
N TRP A 106 5.76 16.44 3.83
CA TRP A 106 6.55 17.01 4.92
C TRP A 106 7.79 16.15 5.22
N GLY A 107 8.75 16.72 5.93
CA GLY A 107 10.07 16.13 6.15
C GLY A 107 11.14 16.74 5.25
N SER A 108 12.19 15.97 4.95
CA SER A 108 13.30 16.45 4.13
C SER A 108 12.87 16.77 2.71
N ASN A 109 13.18 17.98 2.23
CA ASN A 109 12.89 18.40 0.85
C ASN A 109 14.09 18.35 -0.10
N ASP A 110 15.11 17.52 0.18
CA ASP A 110 16.19 17.33 -0.80
C ASP A 110 15.60 16.79 -2.12
N TYR A 111 16.11 17.28 -3.25
CA TYR A 111 15.63 16.95 -4.60
C TYR A 111 14.16 17.33 -4.89
N GLY A 112 13.51 18.13 -4.03
CA GLY A 112 12.12 18.58 -4.24
C GLY A 112 11.07 17.52 -3.92
N ARG A 113 11.38 16.53 -3.07
CA ARG A 113 10.46 15.43 -2.71
C ARG A 113 9.23 15.86 -1.91
N CYS A 114 9.26 17.04 -1.28
CA CYS A 114 8.10 17.67 -0.63
C CYS A 114 7.42 18.73 -1.50
N ASP A 115 7.95 19.02 -2.71
CA ASP A 115 7.35 19.96 -3.65
C ASP A 115 6.22 19.27 -4.43
N VAL A 116 5.09 19.04 -3.76
CA VAL A 116 3.97 18.29 -4.33
C VAL A 116 3.41 18.97 -5.60
N PRO A 117 3.04 18.20 -6.64
CA PRO A 117 2.40 18.75 -7.83
C PRO A 117 1.08 19.44 -7.48
N PRO A 118 0.76 20.59 -8.12
CA PRO A 118 -0.52 21.25 -7.92
C PRO A 118 -1.64 20.42 -8.54
N GLY A 119 -2.81 20.44 -7.92
CA GLY A 119 -3.98 19.73 -8.42
C GLY A 119 -4.80 19.14 -7.30
N ASN A 120 -5.95 18.59 -7.67
CA ASN A 120 -6.90 17.96 -6.75
C ASN A 120 -7.59 16.74 -7.40
N ASP A 121 -6.93 16.16 -8.41
CA ASP A 121 -7.41 15.01 -9.16
C ASP A 121 -6.57 13.75 -8.87
N PHE A 122 -5.89 13.73 -7.73
CA PHE A 122 -5.12 12.57 -7.28
C PHE A 122 -6.03 11.58 -6.55
N VAL A 123 -5.80 10.30 -6.81
CA VAL A 123 -6.54 9.19 -6.19
C VAL A 123 -5.62 8.21 -5.48
N ALA A 124 -4.30 8.24 -5.73
CA ALA A 124 -3.35 7.39 -5.01
C ALA A 124 -1.97 8.03 -4.92
N ILE A 125 -1.19 7.57 -3.94
CA ILE A 125 0.18 8.00 -3.71
C ILE A 125 1.07 6.82 -3.35
N ALA A 126 2.35 6.94 -3.70
CA ALA A 126 3.42 6.07 -3.24
C ALA A 126 4.70 6.91 -3.03
N ALA A 127 5.48 6.56 -2.02
CA ALA A 127 6.73 7.26 -1.68
C ALA A 127 7.92 6.31 -1.80
N GLY A 128 8.92 6.71 -2.58
CA GLY A 128 10.20 6.04 -2.68
C GLY A 128 11.24 6.61 -1.70
N GLY A 129 12.51 6.32 -1.96
CA GLY A 129 13.63 6.83 -1.16
C GLY A 129 13.87 8.33 -1.31
N ALA A 130 13.77 8.85 -2.55
CA ALA A 130 13.99 10.27 -2.83
C ALA A 130 12.94 10.88 -3.77
N HIS A 131 11.84 10.19 -3.99
CA HIS A 131 10.81 10.55 -4.97
C HIS A 131 9.44 10.07 -4.53
N SER A 132 8.41 10.60 -5.17
CA SER A 132 7.04 10.13 -5.00
C SER A 132 6.37 9.99 -6.35
N VAL A 133 5.32 9.16 -6.37
CA VAL A 133 4.45 8.97 -7.52
C VAL A 133 3.01 9.09 -7.05
N ALA A 134 2.19 9.80 -7.81
CA ALA A 134 0.74 9.84 -7.62
C ALA A 134 0.01 9.32 -8.85
N LEU A 135 -1.12 8.65 -8.61
CA LEU A 135 -2.09 8.27 -9.62
C LEU A 135 -3.20 9.33 -9.67
N LYS A 136 -3.53 9.79 -10.87
CA LYS A 136 -4.63 10.70 -11.12
C LYS A 136 -5.92 9.95 -11.44
N SER A 137 -7.07 10.60 -11.23
CA SER A 137 -8.40 10.02 -11.49
C SER A 137 -8.66 9.70 -12.95
N ASP A 138 -7.88 10.29 -13.87
CA ASP A 138 -7.92 9.97 -15.30
C ASP A 138 -7.08 8.74 -15.68
N GLY A 139 -6.39 8.13 -14.70
CA GLY A 139 -5.53 6.96 -14.85
C GLY A 139 -4.08 7.28 -15.21
N SER A 140 -3.69 8.56 -15.29
CA SER A 140 -2.31 8.97 -15.57
C SER A 140 -1.45 9.08 -14.29
N LEU A 141 -0.13 9.02 -14.44
CA LEU A 141 0.81 9.12 -13.33
C LEU A 141 1.51 10.47 -13.30
N VAL A 142 1.89 10.93 -12.11
CA VAL A 142 2.76 12.09 -11.90
C VAL A 142 3.85 11.73 -10.90
N GLY A 143 5.11 11.96 -11.26
CA GLY A 143 6.25 11.80 -10.37
C GLY A 143 6.89 13.13 -9.99
N TRP A 144 7.39 13.23 -8.75
CA TRP A 144 8.21 14.36 -8.29
C TRP A 144 9.31 13.90 -7.32
N GLY A 145 10.29 14.76 -7.07
CA GLY A 145 11.54 14.40 -6.40
C GLY A 145 12.63 13.94 -7.39
N ALA A 146 13.56 13.10 -6.93
CA ALA A 146 14.56 12.48 -7.81
C ALA A 146 13.94 11.42 -8.75
N TYR A 147 14.58 11.06 -9.86
CA TYR A 147 14.15 9.92 -10.71
C TYR A 147 12.63 9.90 -11.05
N ASN A 148 12.05 11.06 -11.28
CA ASN A 148 10.61 11.28 -11.30
C ASN A 148 9.94 11.04 -12.67
N GLU A 149 10.64 10.36 -13.57
CA GLU A 149 10.11 9.99 -14.88
C GLU A 149 9.03 8.93 -14.71
N VAL A 150 7.85 9.19 -15.29
CA VAL A 150 6.71 8.27 -15.29
C VAL A 150 6.39 7.81 -16.72
N PRO A 151 5.93 6.57 -16.93
CA PRO A 151 5.50 6.12 -18.24
C PRO A 151 4.32 6.94 -18.75
N PRO A 152 4.23 7.21 -20.07
CA PRO A 152 3.04 7.78 -20.64
C PRO A 152 1.88 6.78 -20.58
N GLY A 153 0.67 7.30 -20.44
CA GLY A 153 -0.55 6.49 -20.38
C GLY A 153 -1.54 7.04 -19.39
N ASN A 154 -2.76 6.54 -19.47
CA ASN A 154 -3.85 6.89 -18.57
C ASN A 154 -4.68 5.64 -18.21
N ASP A 155 -4.04 4.49 -18.23
CA ASP A 155 -4.62 3.17 -17.98
C ASP A 155 -4.13 2.56 -16.65
N PHE A 156 -3.50 3.35 -15.78
CA PHE A 156 -3.03 2.88 -14.48
C PHE A 156 -4.17 2.85 -13.44
N VAL A 157 -4.11 1.86 -12.56
CA VAL A 157 -5.08 1.63 -11.47
C VAL A 157 -4.43 1.53 -10.10
N ALA A 158 -3.12 1.31 -10.02
CA ALA A 158 -2.36 1.35 -8.77
C ALA A 158 -0.90 1.77 -9.01
N VAL A 159 -0.26 2.28 -7.96
CA VAL A 159 1.15 2.65 -7.93
C VAL A 159 1.82 2.14 -6.66
N ALA A 160 3.08 1.72 -6.78
CA ALA A 160 3.94 1.42 -5.64
C ALA A 160 5.32 2.01 -5.89
N ALA A 161 6.00 2.45 -4.83
CA ALA A 161 7.33 3.04 -4.91
C ALA A 161 8.16 2.64 -3.70
N THR A 162 9.46 2.61 -3.90
CA THR A 162 10.49 2.34 -2.89
C THR A 162 11.81 2.93 -3.39
N SER A 163 12.86 2.92 -2.57
CA SER A 163 14.24 3.34 -2.90
C SER A 163 14.37 4.25 -4.14
N GLY A 164 14.77 3.75 -5.30
CA GLY A 164 14.74 4.50 -6.56
C GLY A 164 13.77 3.95 -7.62
N ARG A 165 12.93 2.97 -7.26
CA ARG A 165 12.07 2.22 -8.19
C ARG A 165 10.60 2.52 -7.94
N SER A 166 9.83 2.48 -9.03
CA SER A 166 8.37 2.54 -8.99
C SER A 166 7.74 1.48 -9.87
N LEU A 167 6.52 1.11 -9.50
CA LEU A 167 5.65 0.20 -10.24
C LEU A 167 4.32 0.89 -10.52
N GLY A 168 3.76 0.62 -11.70
CA GLY A 168 2.39 0.95 -12.05
C GLY A 168 1.66 -0.31 -12.49
N LEU A 169 0.48 -0.55 -11.91
CA LEU A 169 -0.44 -1.59 -12.35
C LEU A 169 -1.43 -0.98 -13.34
N ARG A 170 -1.58 -1.59 -14.51
CA ARG A 170 -2.55 -1.19 -15.52
C ARG A 170 -3.90 -1.87 -15.33
N ALA A 171 -4.94 -1.25 -15.86
CA ALA A 171 -6.31 -1.74 -15.82
C ALA A 171 -6.50 -3.09 -16.53
N ASP A 172 -5.60 -3.45 -17.44
CA ASP A 172 -5.55 -4.76 -18.08
C ASP A 172 -4.84 -5.83 -17.24
N GLY A 173 -4.39 -5.48 -16.03
CA GLY A 173 -3.68 -6.35 -15.09
C GLY A 173 -2.19 -6.49 -15.36
N THR A 174 -1.61 -5.74 -16.29
CA THR A 174 -0.15 -5.76 -16.57
C THR A 174 0.62 -4.80 -15.66
N ILE A 175 1.89 -5.11 -15.38
CA ILE A 175 2.75 -4.29 -14.51
C ILE A 175 3.82 -3.60 -15.34
N VAL A 176 4.01 -2.31 -15.09
CA VAL A 176 5.09 -1.50 -15.66
C VAL A 176 6.04 -1.09 -14.53
N GLN A 177 7.33 -1.31 -14.70
CA GLN A 177 8.36 -0.78 -13.82
C GLN A 177 9.01 0.45 -14.45
N PHE A 178 9.30 1.45 -13.62
CA PHE A 178 10.01 2.67 -14.00
C PHE A 178 10.87 3.18 -12.82
N GLY A 179 11.74 4.17 -13.08
CA GLY A 179 12.78 4.60 -12.14
C GLY A 179 14.09 3.82 -12.32
N SER A 180 14.95 3.82 -11.29
CA SER A 180 16.25 3.14 -11.32
C SER A 180 16.11 1.63 -11.05
N GLY A 181 16.82 0.78 -11.81
CA GLY A 181 16.94 -0.66 -11.55
C GLY A 181 16.80 -1.54 -12.80
N ILE A 182 17.09 -2.85 -12.65
CA ILE A 182 17.15 -3.84 -13.75
C ILE A 182 16.06 -4.94 -13.66
N GLY A 183 15.14 -4.87 -12.71
CA GLY A 183 14.05 -5.85 -12.61
C GLY A 183 13.06 -5.73 -13.77
N ILE A 184 12.73 -6.84 -14.43
CA ILE A 184 11.61 -6.89 -15.38
C ILE A 184 10.45 -7.54 -14.63
N PRO A 185 9.27 -6.90 -14.54
CA PRO A 185 8.08 -7.54 -13.97
C PRO A 185 7.78 -8.88 -14.65
N VAL A 186 7.24 -9.83 -13.90
CA VAL A 186 6.78 -11.09 -14.49
C VAL A 186 5.72 -10.80 -15.55
N ALA A 187 5.83 -11.45 -16.71
CA ALA A 187 4.81 -11.36 -17.74
C ALA A 187 3.49 -11.95 -17.21
N GLY A 188 2.41 -11.19 -17.31
CA GLY A 188 1.09 -11.55 -16.81
C GLY A 188 0.14 -10.37 -16.92
N ASN A 189 -1.15 -10.66 -16.81
CA ASN A 189 -2.23 -9.68 -16.93
C ASN A 189 -3.40 -9.97 -15.97
N ASP A 190 -3.13 -10.76 -14.94
CA ASP A 190 -4.07 -11.22 -13.92
C ASP A 190 -3.78 -10.60 -12.55
N PHE A 191 -2.91 -9.58 -12.50
CA PHE A 191 -2.52 -8.90 -11.28
C PHE A 191 -3.57 -7.86 -10.84
N VAL A 192 -3.82 -7.81 -9.54
CA VAL A 192 -4.79 -6.91 -8.90
C VAL A 192 -4.17 -5.96 -7.89
N ASP A 193 -2.94 -6.25 -7.45
CA ASP A 193 -2.19 -5.39 -6.53
C ASP A 193 -0.67 -5.59 -6.74
N ILE A 194 0.13 -4.61 -6.31
CA ILE A 194 1.58 -4.55 -6.49
C ILE A 194 2.28 -3.96 -5.26
N ALA A 195 3.45 -4.52 -4.91
CA ALA A 195 4.35 -3.96 -3.91
C ALA A 195 5.78 -3.86 -4.46
N ALA A 196 6.49 -2.81 -4.07
CA ALA A 196 7.86 -2.54 -4.49
C ALA A 196 8.83 -2.66 -3.32
N GLY A 197 9.79 -3.57 -3.42
CA GLY A 197 10.98 -3.64 -2.56
C GLY A 197 12.23 -3.09 -3.26
N TYR A 198 13.35 -3.07 -2.53
CA TYR A 198 14.59 -2.40 -2.94
C TYR A 198 15.09 -2.83 -4.33
N ASP A 199 15.32 -4.13 -4.53
CA ASP A 199 15.72 -4.72 -5.81
C ASP A 199 14.74 -5.79 -6.33
N ASN A 200 13.57 -5.89 -5.70
CA ASN A 200 12.55 -6.89 -6.00
C ASN A 200 11.14 -6.31 -6.03
N GLY A 201 10.19 -7.10 -6.51
CA GLY A 201 8.78 -6.76 -6.52
C GLY A 201 7.91 -7.96 -6.18
N LEU A 202 6.70 -7.65 -5.76
CA LEU A 202 5.65 -8.61 -5.45
C LEU A 202 4.35 -8.18 -6.13
N ALA A 203 3.60 -9.15 -6.65
CA ALA A 203 2.29 -8.93 -7.24
C ALA A 203 1.29 -9.95 -6.70
N LEU A 204 0.06 -9.49 -6.46
CA LEU A 204 -1.08 -10.32 -6.09
C LEU A 204 -1.90 -10.59 -7.33
N ARG A 205 -2.18 -11.86 -7.60
CA ARG A 205 -3.07 -12.29 -8.66
C ARG A 205 -4.52 -12.26 -8.20
N SER A 206 -5.42 -12.13 -9.17
CA SER A 206 -6.88 -12.19 -8.97
C SER A 206 -7.38 -13.51 -8.37
N ASP A 207 -6.59 -14.59 -8.43
CA ASP A 207 -6.89 -15.86 -7.78
C ASP A 207 -6.43 -15.94 -6.31
N GLY A 208 -5.81 -14.87 -5.79
CA GLY A 208 -5.29 -14.76 -4.43
C GLY A 208 -3.86 -15.28 -4.25
N SER A 209 -3.17 -15.69 -5.31
CA SER A 209 -1.77 -16.15 -5.25
C SER A 209 -0.77 -15.00 -5.45
N LEU A 210 0.45 -15.17 -4.93
CA LEU A 210 1.53 -14.18 -5.03
C LEU A 210 2.57 -14.55 -6.08
N VAL A 211 3.22 -13.55 -6.66
CA VAL A 211 4.45 -13.73 -7.46
C VAL A 211 5.48 -12.69 -7.11
N ALA A 212 6.73 -13.14 -6.97
CA ALA A 212 7.88 -12.28 -6.75
C ALA A 212 8.78 -12.25 -8.00
N TRP A 213 9.51 -11.15 -8.18
CA TRP A 213 10.57 -11.01 -9.19
C TRP A 213 11.68 -10.10 -8.68
N GLY A 214 12.78 -10.04 -9.44
CA GLY A 214 13.93 -9.18 -9.14
C GLY A 214 15.05 -9.93 -8.42
N HIS A 215 15.80 -9.22 -7.57
CA HIS A 215 16.97 -9.75 -6.89
C HIS A 215 16.66 -10.21 -5.46
N CYS A 216 17.37 -11.23 -4.98
CA CYS A 216 17.18 -11.86 -3.67
C CYS A 216 18.52 -12.09 -2.92
N GLY A 217 19.58 -11.35 -3.27
CA GLY A 217 20.92 -11.46 -2.66
C GLY A 217 21.94 -12.23 -3.53
N GLU A 218 22.97 -12.83 -2.91
CA GLU A 218 24.04 -13.51 -3.65
C GLU A 218 23.52 -14.69 -4.51
N ILE A 219 23.91 -14.68 -5.78
CA ILE A 219 23.48 -15.63 -6.82
C ILE A 219 24.06 -17.03 -6.54
N PRO A 220 23.29 -18.13 -6.78
CA PRO A 220 21.96 -18.16 -7.37
C PRO A 220 20.85 -18.20 -6.31
N CYS A 221 19.96 -17.21 -6.34
CA CYS A 221 18.72 -17.19 -5.57
C CYS A 221 17.55 -16.94 -6.54
N GLU A 222 16.39 -17.53 -6.23
CA GLU A 222 15.13 -17.29 -6.93
C GLU A 222 14.23 -16.41 -6.05
N PRO A 223 13.61 -15.34 -6.59
CA PRO A 223 12.63 -14.55 -5.85
C PRO A 223 11.52 -15.43 -5.29
N TYR A 224 11.34 -15.38 -3.97
CA TYR A 224 10.38 -16.24 -3.28
C TYR A 224 9.07 -15.50 -3.01
N ALA A 225 7.97 -16.13 -3.41
CA ALA A 225 6.62 -15.83 -2.96
C ALA A 225 6.05 -17.09 -2.28
N PRO A 226 5.40 -16.96 -1.11
CA PRO A 226 4.85 -18.10 -0.42
C PRO A 226 3.75 -18.78 -1.26
N PRO A 227 3.70 -20.13 -1.25
CA PRO A 227 2.64 -20.85 -1.95
C PRO A 227 1.30 -20.61 -1.25
N GLY A 228 0.22 -20.60 -2.04
CA GLY A 228 -1.12 -20.34 -1.55
C GLY A 228 -1.88 -19.43 -2.50
N ASN A 229 -3.18 -19.33 -2.27
CA ASN A 229 -4.08 -18.48 -3.05
C ASN A 229 -5.13 -17.80 -2.16
N ASP A 230 -4.82 -17.66 -0.88
CA ASP A 230 -5.67 -17.07 0.14
C ASP A 230 -5.15 -15.71 0.60
N PHE A 231 -4.27 -15.08 -0.17
CA PHE A 231 -3.74 -13.74 0.12
C PHE A 231 -4.69 -12.66 -0.39
N VAL A 232 -4.84 -11.60 0.39
CA VAL A 232 -5.74 -10.46 0.09
C VAL A 232 -5.03 -9.11 0.11
N ALA A 233 -3.83 -9.00 0.68
CA ALA A 233 -3.02 -7.80 0.62
C ALA A 233 -1.54 -8.15 0.89
N MET A 234 -0.62 -7.29 0.48
CA MET A 234 0.81 -7.52 0.66
C MET A 234 1.65 -6.24 0.80
N ALA A 235 2.69 -6.28 1.62
CA ALA A 235 3.67 -5.21 1.84
C ALA A 235 5.07 -5.73 1.51
N GLN A 236 5.96 -4.83 1.12
CA GLN A 236 7.37 -5.17 0.93
C GLN A 236 8.27 -4.09 1.52
N GLY A 237 9.24 -4.52 2.32
CA GLY A 237 10.29 -3.68 2.87
C GLY A 237 11.63 -3.93 2.18
N ASP A 238 12.72 -3.55 2.84
CA ASP A 238 14.07 -3.91 2.39
C ASP A 238 14.40 -5.31 2.90
N GLY A 239 14.62 -6.25 1.99
CA GLY A 239 14.95 -7.64 2.34
C GLY A 239 13.84 -8.50 2.98
N HIS A 240 12.60 -8.00 3.10
CA HIS A 240 11.47 -8.77 3.64
C HIS A 240 10.13 -8.38 3.02
N ALA A 241 9.15 -9.28 3.15
CA ALA A 241 7.78 -9.04 2.74
C ALA A 241 6.79 -9.63 3.75
N LEU A 242 5.56 -9.10 3.67
CA LEU A 242 4.45 -9.43 4.54
C LEU A 242 3.19 -9.57 3.68
N ALA A 243 2.37 -10.57 3.93
CA ALA A 243 1.08 -10.74 3.29
C ALA A 243 -0.02 -10.96 4.31
N LEU A 244 -1.17 -10.35 4.04
CA LEU A 244 -2.42 -10.57 4.76
C LEU A 244 -3.20 -11.66 4.04
N LYS A 245 -3.66 -12.64 4.81
CA LYS A 245 -4.49 -13.74 4.34
C LYS A 245 -5.98 -13.42 4.55
N SER A 246 -6.84 -14.07 3.77
CA SER A 246 -8.30 -13.90 3.80
C SER A 246 -8.94 -14.34 5.13
N ASP A 247 -8.24 -15.18 5.90
CA ASP A 247 -8.62 -15.55 7.27
C ASP A 247 -8.20 -14.50 8.31
N GLY A 248 -7.59 -13.39 7.88
CA GLY A 248 -7.10 -12.29 8.71
C GLY A 248 -5.74 -12.56 9.36
N SER A 249 -5.06 -13.67 9.05
CA SER A 249 -3.70 -13.96 9.55
C SER A 249 -2.60 -13.38 8.66
N LEU A 250 -1.39 -13.29 9.21
CA LEU A 250 -0.23 -12.72 8.53
C LEU A 250 0.81 -13.78 8.18
N HIS A 251 1.42 -13.62 7.00
CA HIS A 251 2.59 -14.39 6.58
C HIS A 251 3.74 -13.42 6.28
N ALA A 252 4.82 -13.49 7.07
CA ALA A 252 6.04 -12.72 6.83
C ALA A 252 7.15 -13.65 6.32
N TRP A 253 8.00 -13.17 5.40
CA TRP A 253 9.13 -13.94 4.88
C TRP A 253 10.29 -13.02 4.48
N PRO A 254 11.55 -13.51 4.52
CA PRO A 254 12.68 -12.79 3.98
C PRO A 254 12.63 -12.82 2.45
N THR A 255 12.98 -11.72 1.80
CA THR A 255 13.07 -11.62 0.34
C THR A 255 14.51 -11.60 -0.18
N ASP A 256 15.49 -11.48 0.72
CA ASP A 256 16.90 -11.67 0.42
C ASP A 256 17.62 -12.55 1.46
N ALA A 257 18.76 -13.12 1.05
CA ALA A 257 19.62 -13.88 1.93
C ALA A 257 20.54 -12.95 2.74
N GLY A 258 20.12 -12.56 3.95
CA GLY A 258 21.00 -11.88 4.90
C GLY A 258 20.37 -10.74 5.71
N GLY A 259 19.17 -10.28 5.32
CA GLY A 259 18.40 -9.30 6.09
C GLY A 259 17.89 -9.86 7.43
N PRO A 260 17.64 -8.99 8.43
CA PRO A 260 17.03 -9.41 9.68
C PRO A 260 15.58 -9.87 9.44
N TYR A 261 15.29 -11.14 9.75
CA TYR A 261 13.94 -11.69 9.65
C TYR A 261 13.15 -11.46 10.94
N TYR A 262 11.96 -10.89 10.81
CA TYR A 262 11.04 -10.63 11.92
C TYR A 262 9.72 -11.37 11.70
N PRO A 263 9.47 -12.49 12.41
CA PRO A 263 8.26 -13.27 12.20
C PRO A 263 7.01 -12.46 12.54
N ALA A 264 5.95 -12.67 11.79
CA ALA A 264 4.67 -12.01 12.05
C ALA A 264 4.12 -12.40 13.43
N PRO A 265 3.48 -11.47 14.15
CA PRO A 265 2.80 -11.79 15.40
C PRO A 265 1.66 -12.79 15.16
N PRO A 266 1.36 -13.67 16.12
CA PRO A 266 0.22 -14.57 16.01
C PRO A 266 -1.10 -13.77 16.04
N GLY A 267 -2.10 -14.26 15.31
CA GLY A 267 -3.43 -13.67 15.23
C GLY A 267 -4.04 -13.84 13.85
N ASN A 268 -5.35 -13.62 13.76
CA ASN A 268 -6.14 -13.79 12.53
C ASN A 268 -7.16 -12.64 12.37
N HIS A 269 -6.87 -11.48 12.94
CA HIS A 269 -7.76 -10.32 13.03
C HIS A 269 -7.12 -9.09 12.40
N PHE A 270 -6.19 -9.29 11.47
CA PHE A 270 -5.50 -8.23 10.78
C PHE A 270 -6.31 -7.78 9.55
N VAL A 271 -6.31 -6.47 9.28
CA VAL A 271 -7.10 -5.87 8.18
C VAL A 271 -6.28 -4.97 7.26
N ALA A 272 -5.09 -4.56 7.68
CA ALA A 272 -4.16 -3.78 6.90
C ALA A 272 -2.73 -4.09 7.33
N VAL A 273 -1.77 -3.91 6.43
CA VAL A 273 -0.34 -4.16 6.65
C VAL A 273 0.48 -3.02 6.06
N ALA A 274 1.68 -2.78 6.57
CA ALA A 274 2.71 -1.93 5.96
C ALA A 274 4.12 -2.41 6.32
N CYS A 275 5.09 -2.18 5.42
CA CYS A 275 6.50 -2.47 5.66
C CYS A 275 7.32 -1.20 5.43
N GLY A 276 8.18 -0.89 6.39
CA GLY A 276 9.26 0.06 6.20
C GLY A 276 10.54 -0.65 5.78
N MET A 277 11.69 -0.02 5.99
CA MET A 277 12.97 -0.64 5.60
C MET A 277 13.21 -1.95 6.36
N ASN A 278 13.07 -1.94 7.68
CA ASN A 278 13.33 -3.09 8.55
C ASN A 278 12.28 -3.24 9.67
N HIS A 279 11.07 -2.72 9.48
CA HIS A 279 9.98 -2.80 10.44
C HIS A 279 8.65 -3.02 9.73
N ASN A 280 7.69 -3.58 10.44
CA ASN A 280 6.39 -3.95 9.92
C ASN A 280 5.30 -3.34 10.80
N LEU A 281 4.18 -3.00 10.17
CA LEU A 281 2.98 -2.51 10.82
C LEU A 281 1.80 -3.35 10.35
N ALA A 282 0.84 -3.57 11.22
CA ALA A 282 -0.46 -4.13 10.86
C ALA A 282 -1.56 -3.52 11.72
N ILE A 283 -2.76 -3.40 11.17
CA ILE A 283 -3.95 -3.03 11.95
C ILE A 283 -4.66 -4.31 12.36
N GLU A 284 -4.86 -4.48 13.66
CA GLU A 284 -5.59 -5.59 14.26
C GLU A 284 -6.91 -5.07 14.84
N VAL A 285 -8.02 -5.68 14.44
CA VAL A 285 -9.36 -5.30 14.88
C VAL A 285 -9.81 -6.19 16.04
N PRO A 286 -10.66 -5.68 16.96
CA PRO A 286 -11.21 -6.53 18.01
C PRO A 286 -11.96 -7.74 17.44
N GLU A 287 -11.81 -8.89 18.10
CA GLU A 287 -12.68 -10.05 17.91
C GLU A 287 -14.15 -9.61 17.98
N PRO A 288 -15.01 -9.97 17.01
CA PRO A 288 -16.42 -9.67 17.12
C PRO A 288 -16.95 -10.45 18.32
N SER A 289 -17.24 -9.72 19.41
CA SER A 289 -17.80 -10.32 20.62
C SER A 289 -19.01 -11.18 20.23
N SER A 290 -19.10 -12.37 20.83
CA SER A 290 -19.93 -13.52 20.42
C SER A 290 -21.46 -13.30 20.33
N THR A 291 -21.93 -12.07 20.47
CA THR A 291 -23.34 -11.68 20.32
C THR A 291 -23.60 -10.74 19.13
N ALA A 292 -22.59 -10.09 18.55
CA ALA A 292 -22.74 -9.28 17.33
C ALA A 292 -22.29 -10.03 16.05
N ALA A 293 -21.51 -11.11 16.19
CA ALA A 293 -20.91 -11.85 15.08
C ALA A 293 -21.92 -12.63 14.20
N LEU A 294 -23.10 -12.96 14.71
CA LEU A 294 -24.08 -13.80 13.98
C LEU A 294 -24.81 -13.06 12.84
N PHE A 295 -24.70 -11.72 12.74
CA PHE A 295 -25.33 -10.97 11.65
C PHE A 295 -24.34 -10.46 10.59
N SER A 296 -23.05 -10.24 10.91
CA SER A 296 -22.05 -9.81 9.92
C SER A 296 -21.39 -10.96 9.17
N MET A 297 -21.35 -12.18 9.73
CA MET A 297 -20.69 -13.32 9.10
C MET A 297 -21.51 -13.98 7.96
N VAL A 298 -22.78 -13.58 7.79
CA VAL A 298 -23.70 -14.11 6.76
C VAL A 298 -23.54 -13.39 5.40
N ILE A 299 -22.81 -12.26 5.32
CA ILE A 299 -22.70 -11.47 4.08
C ILE A 299 -21.49 -11.85 3.20
N VAL A 300 -20.63 -12.78 3.63
CA VAL A 300 -19.49 -13.25 2.81
C VAL A 300 -19.85 -14.41 1.85
N LEU A 301 -21.10 -14.90 1.84
CA LEU A 301 -21.48 -16.08 1.01
C LEU A 301 -22.53 -15.88 -0.08
N LEU A 302 -23.02 -14.67 -0.36
CA LEU A 302 -23.92 -14.43 -1.50
C LEU A 302 -23.62 -13.09 -2.21
N GLY A 303 -22.57 -13.08 -3.03
CA GLY A 303 -22.23 -11.97 -3.92
C GLY A 303 -21.79 -12.39 -5.32
N SER A 304 -21.98 -13.65 -5.70
CA SER A 304 -21.79 -14.14 -7.06
C SER A 304 -23.07 -13.95 -7.88
N GLY A 305 -23.37 -12.71 -8.27
CA GLY A 305 -24.43 -12.45 -9.22
C GLY A 305 -24.93 -11.01 -9.21
N TRP A 306 -25.04 -10.44 -10.41
CA TRP A 306 -25.74 -9.22 -10.79
C TRP A 306 -24.92 -7.93 -10.90
N TRP A 307 -24.34 -7.71 -12.09
CA TRP A 307 -24.35 -6.39 -12.75
C TRP A 307 -24.56 -6.54 -14.26
N ARG A 308 -25.81 -6.39 -14.72
CA ARG A 308 -26.14 -5.89 -16.06
C ARG A 308 -26.99 -4.64 -15.89
N ARG A 309 -26.48 -3.49 -16.30
CA ARG A 309 -27.31 -2.47 -16.95
C ARG A 309 -26.64 -2.06 -18.26
N THR A 310 -27.29 -2.50 -19.33
CA THR A 310 -27.30 -1.88 -20.65
C THR A 310 -27.23 -0.37 -20.55
N GLN A 311 -26.31 0.26 -21.28
CA GLN A 311 -26.67 1.57 -21.81
C GLN A 311 -27.46 1.36 -23.10
N LEU A 312 -28.38 2.29 -23.34
CA LEU A 312 -28.96 2.53 -24.65
C LEU A 312 -28.62 3.99 -24.93
N HIS A 313 -27.64 4.19 -25.82
CA HIS A 313 -27.66 5.34 -26.70
C HIS A 313 -28.09 4.81 -28.06
N ALA A 314 -29.17 5.33 -28.63
CA ALA A 314 -29.08 6.27 -29.75
C ALA A 314 -30.47 6.55 -30.35
N ILE A 315 -30.61 7.81 -30.79
CA ILE A 315 -31.32 8.33 -31.97
C ILE A 315 -32.84 8.07 -32.14
N GLY A 316 -33.55 9.20 -32.18
CA GLY A 316 -34.90 9.44 -32.66
C GLY A 316 -35.17 10.93 -32.52
#